data_AF-A0A1H6CFZ8-F1
#
_entry.id   AF-A0A1H6CFZ8-F1
#
_cell.length_a   1.000
_cell.length_b   1.000
_cell.length_c   1.000
_cell.angle_alpha   90.00
_cell.angle_beta   90.00
_cell.angle_gamma   90.00
#
_symmetry.space_group_name_H-M   'P 1'
#
loop_
_entity.id
_entity.type
_entity.pdbx_description
1 polymer ?
#
loop_
_entity_poly.entity_id
_entity_poly.type
_entity_poly.pdbx_seq_one_letter_code
_entity_poly.pdbx_strand_id
1 'polypeptide(L)'
;MAILDTQTAVKRGKIRGRESRNQTLTTKVTATEYRAVEDAAGAEAKTTGEWLRDLALEAVAARTEPGAETVVLPEIVGVRLLLVNALRSVAIGQTMTPEAFDKLLDQIGTAKHELAGKIMAEGRR
;
A
#
# COMPACT_ATOMS: atom_id res chain seq x y z
N MET A 1 30.53 55.60 16.62
CA MET A 1 29.64 54.94 17.60
C MET A 1 28.27 54.85 16.94
N ALA A 2 27.84 53.71 16.36
CA ALA A 2 27.48 52.45 17.03
C ALA A 2 26.37 52.73 18.07
N ILE A 3 25.15 52.20 18.05
CA ILE A 3 24.43 51.16 17.31
C ILE A 3 22.95 51.52 17.54
N LEU A 4 22.07 51.49 16.52
CA LEU A 4 20.63 51.46 16.78
C LEU A 4 20.21 50.00 16.79
N ASP A 5 19.88 49.54 17.99
CA ASP A 5 19.50 48.17 18.31
C ASP A 5 18.31 47.70 17.45
N THR A 6 18.58 46.68 16.64
CA THR A 6 17.61 45.73 16.14
C THR A 6 16.86 45.07 17.30
N GLN A 7 15.67 45.58 17.65
CA GLN A 7 14.70 44.83 18.44
C GLN A 7 13.81 43.98 17.53
N THR A 8 14.35 42.86 17.07
CA THR A 8 13.55 41.68 16.70
C THR A 8 13.57 40.70 17.86
N ALA A 9 12.45 40.53 18.56
CA ALA A 9 12.04 39.22 19.11
C ALA A 9 10.70 39.32 19.85
N VAL A 10 9.59 39.33 19.12
CA VAL A 10 8.35 38.79 19.70
C VAL A 10 8.41 37.28 19.49
N LYS A 11 8.78 36.54 20.55
CA LYS A 11 8.72 35.07 20.60
C LYS A 11 7.27 34.63 20.41
N ARG A 12 6.89 34.31 19.17
CA ARG A 12 5.63 33.60 18.90
C ARG A 12 5.71 32.22 19.54
N GLY A 13 4.69 31.90 20.33
CA GLY A 13 4.58 30.67 21.11
C GLY A 13 4.85 29.42 20.29
N LYS A 14 5.47 28.44 20.95
CA LYS A 14 5.81 27.12 20.42
C LYS A 14 4.53 26.34 20.12
N ILE A 15 3.91 26.60 18.98
CA ILE A 15 3.06 25.61 18.33
C ILE A 15 4.00 24.41 18.11
N ARG A 16 3.69 23.22 18.66
CA ARG A 16 4.36 21.98 18.26
C ARG A 16 4.01 21.73 16.80
N GLY A 17 4.69 22.46 15.92
CA GLY A 17 4.55 22.36 14.48
C GLY A 17 5.04 20.98 14.04
N ARG A 18 4.41 20.47 12.99
CA ARG A 18 4.90 19.34 12.20
C ARG A 18 6.41 19.49 12.01
N GLU A 19 7.14 18.39 12.16
CA GLU A 19 8.58 18.36 11.92
C GLU A 19 8.91 19.03 10.58
N SER A 20 9.88 19.95 10.60
CA SER A 20 10.28 20.67 9.40
C SER A 20 11.02 19.73 8.45
N ARG A 21 10.61 19.72 7.19
CA ARG A 21 11.32 19.00 6.12
C ARG A 21 12.65 19.70 5.84
N ASN A 22 13.75 19.18 6.39
CA ASN A 22 15.10 19.75 6.28
C ASN A 22 16.13 18.80 5.63
N GLN A 23 15.74 17.56 5.32
CA GLN A 23 16.58 16.58 4.64
C GLN A 23 16.33 16.60 3.13
N THR A 24 17.39 16.41 2.33
CA THR A 24 17.31 16.39 0.87
C THR A 24 17.71 15.01 0.34
N LEU A 25 16.89 14.45 -0.55
CA LEU A 25 17.20 13.27 -1.36
C LEU A 25 17.41 13.72 -2.80
N THR A 26 18.51 13.31 -3.44
CA THR A 26 18.82 13.72 -4.82
C THR A 26 19.31 12.54 -5.65
N THR A 27 18.99 12.57 -6.93
CA THR A 27 19.54 11.66 -7.95
C THR A 27 19.64 12.41 -9.28
N LYS A 28 20.57 12.01 -10.14
CA LYS A 28 20.70 12.60 -11.48
C LYS A 28 19.74 11.88 -12.42
N VAL A 29 19.05 12.66 -13.25
CA VAL A 29 18.16 12.17 -14.30
C VAL A 29 18.52 12.86 -15.61
N THR A 30 18.22 12.21 -16.73
CA THR A 30 18.27 12.79 -18.05
C THR A 30 17.17 13.83 -18.23
N ALA A 31 17.28 14.68 -19.25
CA ALA A 31 16.25 15.67 -19.57
C ALA A 31 14.90 15.01 -19.92
N THR A 32 14.93 13.86 -20.59
CA THR A 32 13.72 13.10 -20.95
C THR A 32 13.01 12.54 -19.71
N GLU A 33 13.77 11.97 -18.77
CA GLU A 33 13.22 11.49 -17.50
C GLU A 33 12.67 12.63 -16.65
N TYR A 34 13.36 13.78 -16.60
CA TYR A 34 12.88 14.95 -15.87
C TYR A 34 11.52 15.43 -16.40
N ARG A 35 11.37 15.53 -17.73
CA ARG A 35 10.11 15.95 -18.35
C ARG A 35 8.98 14.97 -18.09
N ALA A 36 9.25 13.66 -18.11
CA ALA A 36 8.24 12.65 -17.76
C ALA A 36 7.75 12.81 -16.31
N VAL A 37 8.66 13.15 -15.38
CA VAL A 37 8.29 13.45 -13.98
C VAL A 37 7.48 14.74 -13.87
N GLU A 38 7.82 15.77 -14.64
CA GLU A 38 7.09 17.03 -14.69
C GLU A 38 5.66 16.84 -15.22
N ASP A 39 5.51 16.10 -16.31
CA ASP A 39 4.20 15.77 -16.90
C ASP A 39 3.33 14.96 -15.90
N ALA A 40 3.91 13.97 -15.21
CA ALA A 40 3.20 13.17 -14.20
C ALA A 40 2.79 14.02 -12.98
N ALA A 41 3.68 14.86 -12.46
CA ALA A 41 3.37 15.76 -11.35
C ALA A 41 2.28 16.78 -11.74
N GLY A 42 2.35 17.30 -12.98
CA GLY A 42 1.37 18.22 -13.54
C GLY A 42 -0.02 17.59 -13.68
N ALA A 43 -0.11 16.32 -14.06
CA ALA A 43 -1.38 15.58 -14.15
C ALA A 43 -2.10 15.48 -12.79
N GLU A 44 -1.36 15.52 -11.68
CA GLU A 44 -1.88 15.53 -10.31
C GLU A 44 -1.94 16.94 -9.68
N ALA A 45 -1.65 18.00 -10.44
CA ALA A 45 -1.54 19.38 -9.95
C ALA A 45 -0.57 19.55 -8.76
N LYS A 46 0.54 18.80 -8.78
CA LYS A 46 1.60 18.83 -7.75
C LYS A 46 2.90 19.41 -8.31
N THR A 47 3.74 19.95 -7.44
CA THR A 47 5.13 20.21 -7.80
C THR A 47 5.90 18.88 -7.95
N THR A 48 6.95 18.84 -8.78
CA THR A 48 7.78 17.64 -8.95
C THR A 48 8.34 17.11 -7.62
N GLY A 49 8.75 18.01 -6.73
CA GLY A 49 9.25 17.65 -5.40
C GLY A 49 8.17 17.16 -4.42
N GLU A 50 6.90 17.55 -4.59
CA GLU A 50 5.78 16.97 -3.84
C GLU A 50 5.42 15.60 -4.37
N TRP A 51 5.29 15.49 -5.69
CA TRP A 51 4.96 14.23 -6.36
C TRP A 51 5.99 13.14 -6.07
N LEU A 52 7.29 13.43 -6.22
CA LEU A 52 8.36 12.48 -5.90
C LEU A 52 8.38 12.05 -4.44
N ARG A 53 8.04 12.97 -3.52
CA ARG A 53 7.98 12.67 -2.09
C ARG A 53 6.83 11.72 -1.79
N ASP A 54 5.64 12.02 -2.33
CA ASP A 54 4.47 11.17 -2.14
C ASP A 54 4.74 9.78 -2.70
N LEU A 55 5.28 9.69 -3.93
CA LEU A 55 5.67 8.44 -4.57
C LEU A 55 6.67 7.64 -3.73
N ALA A 56 7.71 8.29 -3.19
CA ALA A 56 8.72 7.63 -2.37
C ALA A 56 8.14 7.15 -1.03
N LEU A 57 7.29 7.95 -0.38
CA LEU A 57 6.66 7.58 0.88
C LEU A 57 5.61 6.48 0.69
N GLU A 58 4.87 6.49 -0.41
CA GLU A 58 3.95 5.42 -0.79
C GLU A 58 4.70 4.12 -1.05
N ALA A 59 5.82 4.17 -1.78
CA ALA A 59 6.66 3.00 -2.02
C ALA A 59 7.26 2.42 -0.71
N VAL A 60 7.59 3.27 0.26
CA VAL A 60 8.02 2.83 1.60
C VAL A 60 6.84 2.23 2.35
N ALA A 61 5.68 2.88 2.35
CA ALA A 61 4.48 2.39 3.01
C ALA A 61 4.05 1.02 2.44
N ALA A 62 4.09 0.84 1.13
CA ALA A 62 3.76 -0.43 0.47
C ALA A 62 4.72 -1.59 0.81
N ARG A 63 5.93 -1.30 1.31
CA ARG A 63 6.86 -2.31 1.83
C ARG A 63 6.59 -2.69 3.28
N THR A 64 5.99 -1.79 4.05
CA THR A 64 5.73 -1.96 5.48
C THR A 64 4.32 -2.47 5.75
N GLU A 65 3.35 -1.99 4.99
CA GLU A 65 1.96 -2.42 5.06
C GLU A 65 1.74 -3.61 4.10
N PRO A 66 1.05 -4.67 4.54
CA PRO A 66 0.51 -5.66 3.62
C PRO A 66 -0.36 -4.93 2.59
N GLY A 67 0.11 -4.78 1.35
CA GLY A 67 -0.62 -4.07 0.30
C GLY A 67 -2.04 -4.64 0.12
N ALA A 68 -2.99 -3.89 -0.44
CA ALA A 68 -4.37 -4.34 -0.59
C ALA A 68 -4.49 -5.75 -1.22
N GLU A 69 -3.55 -6.11 -2.10
CA GLU A 69 -3.42 -7.46 -2.68
C GLU A 69 -3.20 -8.57 -1.64
N THR A 70 -2.42 -8.32 -0.59
CA THR A 70 -2.19 -9.27 0.52
C THR A 70 -3.44 -9.53 1.36
N VAL A 71 -4.41 -8.61 1.37
CA VAL A 71 -5.69 -8.76 2.08
C VAL A 71 -6.75 -9.36 1.14
N VAL A 72 -6.82 -8.87 -0.10
CA VAL A 72 -7.86 -9.27 -1.07
C VAL A 72 -7.61 -10.64 -1.66
N LEU A 73 -6.35 -11.01 -1.93
CA LEU A 73 -6.02 -12.28 -2.58
C LEU A 73 -6.42 -13.51 -1.73
N PRO A 74 -6.17 -13.56 -0.40
CA PRO A 74 -6.71 -14.62 0.44
C PRO A 74 -8.23 -14.75 0.34
N GLU A 75 -8.99 -13.66 0.25
CA GLU A 75 -10.44 -13.73 0.12
C GLU A 75 -10.88 -14.30 -1.23
N ILE A 76 -10.25 -13.88 -2.33
CA ILE A 76 -10.52 -14.44 -3.67
C ILE A 76 -10.19 -15.94 -3.70
N VAL A 77 -9.05 -16.33 -3.12
CA VAL A 77 -8.64 -17.74 -3.01
C VAL A 77 -9.63 -18.53 -2.17
N GLY A 78 -10.11 -17.97 -1.06
CA GLY A 78 -11.13 -18.57 -0.21
C GLY A 78 -12.44 -18.83 -0.95
N VAL A 79 -12.95 -17.84 -1.69
CA VAL A 79 -14.16 -17.98 -2.52
C VAL A 79 -13.95 -19.06 -3.59
N ARG A 80 -12.81 -19.07 -4.29
CA ARG A 80 -12.49 -20.11 -5.28
C ARG A 80 -12.49 -21.50 -4.66
N LEU A 81 -11.84 -21.68 -3.50
CA LEU A 81 -11.80 -22.96 -2.79
C LEU A 81 -13.20 -23.40 -2.37
N LEU A 82 -14.03 -22.48 -1.87
CA LEU A 82 -15.41 -22.77 -1.50
C LEU A 82 -16.22 -23.25 -2.71
N LEU A 83 -16.14 -22.51 -3.82
CA LEU A 83 -16.83 -22.85 -5.06
C LEU A 83 -16.39 -24.22 -5.57
N VAL A 84 -15.09 -24.49 -5.70
CA VAL A 84 -14.61 -25.77 -6.26
C VAL A 84 -14.99 -26.97 -5.39
N ASN A 85 -14.96 -26.82 -4.06
CA ASN A 85 -15.25 -27.93 -3.15
C ASN A 85 -16.76 -28.12 -2.93
N ALA A 86 -17.53 -27.05 -2.80
CA ALA A 86 -18.98 -27.14 -2.61
C ALA A 86 -19.72 -27.44 -3.92
N LEU A 87 -19.36 -26.78 -5.05
CA LEU A 87 -20.01 -27.04 -6.34
C LEU A 87 -19.74 -28.45 -6.84
N ARG A 88 -18.59 -29.06 -6.52
CA ARG A 88 -18.33 -30.45 -6.85
C ARG A 88 -19.42 -31.35 -6.29
N SER A 89 -19.70 -31.24 -5.00
CA SER A 89 -20.72 -32.03 -4.30
C SER A 89 -22.12 -31.79 -4.89
N VAL A 90 -22.46 -30.53 -5.17
CA VAL A 90 -23.73 -30.15 -5.80
C VAL A 90 -23.85 -30.73 -7.23
N ALA A 91 -22.79 -30.63 -8.04
CA ALA A 91 -22.79 -31.07 -9.43
C ALA A 91 -22.94 -32.58 -9.59
N ILE A 92 -22.47 -33.38 -8.61
CA ILE A 92 -22.64 -34.83 -8.58
C ILE A 92 -23.91 -35.28 -7.85
N GLY A 93 -24.78 -34.34 -7.45
CA GLY A 93 -26.05 -34.61 -6.79
C GLY A 93 -25.92 -35.08 -5.33
N GLN A 94 -24.75 -34.92 -4.71
CA GLN A 94 -24.56 -35.23 -3.30
C GLN A 94 -25.09 -34.11 -2.41
N THR A 95 -25.90 -34.48 -1.43
CA THR A 95 -26.34 -33.56 -0.39
C THR A 95 -25.24 -33.42 0.65
N MET A 96 -24.72 -32.20 0.82
CA MET A 96 -23.80 -31.88 1.90
C MET A 96 -24.58 -31.63 3.19
N THR A 97 -24.13 -32.21 4.29
CA THR A 97 -24.70 -31.88 5.60
C THR A 97 -24.18 -30.51 6.06
N PRO A 98 -24.93 -29.80 6.93
CA PRO A 98 -24.48 -28.54 7.50
C PRO A 98 -23.11 -28.66 8.19
N GLU A 99 -22.87 -29.73 8.94
CA GLU A 99 -21.62 -29.97 9.66
C GLU A 99 -20.44 -30.18 8.71
N ALA A 100 -20.68 -30.83 7.56
CA ALA A 100 -19.67 -30.99 6.52
C ALA A 100 -19.34 -29.66 5.84
N PHE A 101 -20.32 -28.77 5.71
CA PHE A 101 -20.13 -27.42 5.16
C PHE A 101 -19.35 -26.53 6.13
N ASP A 102 -19.68 -26.54 7.41
CA ASP A 102 -18.96 -25.76 8.43
C ASP A 102 -17.50 -26.20 8.54
N LYS A 103 -17.25 -27.52 8.53
CA LYS A 103 -15.89 -28.07 8.50
C LYS A 103 -15.12 -27.64 7.25
N LEU A 104 -15.79 -27.56 6.10
CA LEU A 104 -15.19 -27.06 4.86
C LEU A 104 -14.83 -25.58 4.98
N LEU A 105 -15.68 -24.75 5.58
CA LEU A 105 -15.40 -23.33 5.82
C LEU A 105 -14.18 -23.13 6.72
N ASP A 106 -14.06 -23.89 7.81
CA ASP A 106 -12.91 -23.83 8.71
C ASP A 106 -11.60 -24.19 7.98
N GLN A 107 -11.63 -25.25 7.16
CA GLN A 107 -10.49 -25.67 6.34
C GLN A 107 -10.10 -24.59 5.33
N ILE A 108 -11.07 -23.93 4.69
CA ILE A 108 -10.81 -22.85 3.75
C ILE A 108 -10.25 -21.62 4.45
N GLY A 109 -10.73 -21.31 5.66
CA GLY A 109 -10.26 -20.19 6.47
C GLY A 109 -8.76 -20.24 6.73
N THR A 110 -8.20 -21.45 6.91
CA THR A 110 -6.75 -21.66 7.08
C THR A 110 -6.02 -21.75 5.74
N ALA A 111 -6.52 -22.55 4.81
CA ALA A 111 -5.86 -22.82 3.52
C ALA A 111 -5.76 -21.58 2.61
N LYS A 112 -6.69 -20.63 2.72
CA LYS A 112 -6.72 -19.44 1.84
C LYS A 112 -5.49 -18.54 2.02
N HIS A 113 -5.00 -18.39 3.25
CA HIS A 113 -3.84 -17.56 3.53
C HIS A 113 -2.54 -18.21 3.05
N GLU A 114 -2.38 -19.51 3.26
CA GLU A 114 -1.20 -20.26 2.79
C GLU A 114 -1.10 -20.23 1.26
N LEU A 115 -2.21 -20.47 0.56
CA LEU A 115 -2.22 -20.52 -0.89
C LEU A 115 -2.07 -19.13 -1.52
N ALA A 116 -2.68 -18.09 -0.95
CA ALA A 116 -2.44 -16.71 -1.37
C ALA A 116 -0.97 -16.31 -1.18
N GLY A 117 -0.34 -16.69 -0.06
CA GLY A 117 1.08 -16.46 0.19
C GLY A 117 1.98 -17.09 -0.89
N LYS A 118 1.67 -18.32 -1.33
CA LYS A 118 2.40 -18.99 -2.43
C LYS A 118 2.25 -18.25 -3.75
N ILE A 119 1.02 -17.87 -4.14
CA ILE A 119 0.75 -17.12 -5.38
C ILE A 119 1.52 -15.80 -5.40
N MET A 120 1.51 -15.06 -4.29
CA MET A 120 2.25 -13.80 -4.16
C MET A 120 3.77 -13.98 -4.24
N ALA A 121 4.30 -15.14 -3.85
CA ALA A 121 5.73 -15.43 -3.94
C ALA A 121 6.14 -15.84 -5.37
N GLU A 122 5.24 -16.48 -6.11
CA GLU A 122 5.45 -16.88 -7.51
C GLU A 122 5.32 -15.70 -8.48
N GLY A 123 4.35 -14.80 -8.28
CA GLY A 123 4.16 -13.61 -9.12
C GLY A 123 5.24 -12.52 -8.98
N ARG A 124 6.13 -12.64 -7.97
CA ARG A 124 7.26 -11.72 -7.72
C ARG A 124 8.57 -12.15 -8.38
N ARG A 125 8.58 -13.25 -9.16
CA ARG A 125 9.77 -13.75 -9.88
C ARG A 125 9.78 -13.30 -11.33
#